data_AF-A0A2S6IKN0-F1
#
_entry.id   AF-A0A2S6IKN0-F1
#
_cell.length_a   1.000
_cell.length_b   1.000
_cell.length_c   1.000
_cell.angle_alpha   90.00
_cell.angle_beta   90.00
_cell.angle_gamma   90.00
#
_symmetry.space_group_name_H-M   'P 1'
#
loop_
_entity.id
_entity.type
_entity.pdbx_description
1 polymer ?
#
loop_
_entity_poly.entity_id
_entity_poly.type
_entity_poly.pdbx_seq_one_letter_code
_entity_poly.pdbx_strand_id
1 'polypeptide(L)'
;MLHPVGGACPLAAPQGRTLGDVPRPADRPLPLLPAALLAAAGGGLSAAAFPGLGWWPLAPVGVAALVLAVAGQRPRRAALLGLLHGWAFFVPLLQWSGVYVGALPWLALATLCALFHVLLAALLPRALRAPWGLAPLAVAGTWVAVEALRARVPFGGFPWGRLAFSQADAPTLGLASLGGSPLVSFAVALSGALLALAVTTLARRGRLVQLPDVRLPSRGTGGRATRAAAAAAALAVAAMGAGALLPRPVDASEGTAQVAAVQGNTPEPGLDFNAERRAVLDNHARATLELAREVRAGRAPQPELVLWPENSSDIDPLLNPDAAAVISRAVEAVDAPTLVGAVLQGPGEGLSNAGIVWRPGTGPTERYVKQRPAPFGEYMPYRSFFRIFSDKVDLVRQDFVAGTSTSLLPMGPALVGDIICFEVLFDDLAREAVAAGADLLVVQTNSATFGTSNMAPQQLAMSRLRAVETGRSVVHVSTVGISALITPDGVAHQSTELLTSAVLQGELPLRSGLTFAVRHGLAVELFLCGVGVLLLLAARRRPRAAAVASGPPVAVDLDVPAVRA
;
A
#
# COMPACT_ATOMS: atom_id res chain seq x y z
N MET A 1 -80.12 2.16 -64.04
CA MET A 1 -80.59 2.40 -62.65
C MET A 1 -79.44 1.99 -61.74
N LEU A 2 -78.53 2.92 -61.39
CA LEU A 2 -78.52 3.76 -60.17
C LEU A 2 -78.31 2.95 -58.86
N HIS A 3 -77.14 3.20 -58.23
CA HIS A 3 -76.55 2.79 -56.93
C HIS A 3 -77.47 2.96 -55.69
N PRO A 4 -77.11 2.56 -54.41
CA PRO A 4 -75.79 2.20 -53.85
C PRO A 4 -75.73 1.02 -52.83
N VAL A 5 -74.53 0.53 -52.50
CA VAL A 5 -74.22 -0.08 -51.19
C VAL A 5 -72.99 0.63 -50.63
N GLY A 6 -73.18 1.34 -49.52
CA GLY A 6 -72.14 2.10 -48.81
C GLY A 6 -71.32 1.21 -47.89
N GLY A 7 -70.00 1.36 -47.95
CA GLY A 7 -69.08 0.92 -46.91
C GLY A 7 -69.01 1.96 -45.80
N ALA A 8 -69.20 1.52 -44.55
CA ALA A 8 -68.87 2.30 -43.36
C ALA A 8 -67.93 1.45 -42.50
N CYS A 9 -66.71 1.97 -42.34
CA CYS A 9 -65.64 1.45 -41.50
C CYS A 9 -65.90 1.88 -40.05
N PRO A 10 -65.90 1.00 -39.03
CA PRO A 10 -65.88 1.45 -37.64
C PRO A 10 -64.46 1.90 -37.26
N LEU A 11 -64.35 3.20 -36.96
CA LEU A 11 -63.18 3.83 -36.35
C LEU A 11 -62.84 3.14 -35.02
N ALA A 12 -61.73 2.41 -34.99
CA ALA A 12 -61.12 1.98 -33.75
C ALA A 12 -60.53 3.19 -33.03
N ALA A 13 -61.08 3.52 -31.87
CA ALA A 13 -60.50 4.52 -30.96
C ALA A 13 -59.08 4.08 -30.56
N PRO A 14 -58.07 4.96 -30.61
CA PRO A 14 -56.76 4.63 -30.07
C PRO A 14 -56.89 4.59 -28.54
N GLN A 15 -57.00 3.39 -27.98
CA GLN A 15 -56.81 3.19 -26.55
C GLN A 15 -55.42 3.71 -26.19
N GLY A 16 -55.41 4.76 -25.38
CA GLY A 16 -54.19 5.41 -24.91
C GLY A 16 -53.28 4.38 -24.26
N ARG A 17 -52.15 4.09 -24.92
CA ARG A 17 -50.99 3.51 -24.26
C ARG A 17 -50.58 4.49 -23.17
N THR A 18 -50.93 4.19 -21.93
CA THR A 18 -50.29 4.78 -20.76
C THR A 18 -48.79 4.57 -20.92
N LEU A 19 -48.07 5.67 -21.14
CA LEU A 19 -46.61 5.77 -21.08
C LEU A 19 -46.15 5.51 -19.64
N GLY A 20 -46.34 4.28 -19.16
CA GLY A 20 -45.89 3.79 -17.87
C GLY A 20 -44.73 2.82 -18.08
N ASP A 21 -43.55 3.22 -17.61
CA ASP A 21 -42.38 2.37 -17.36
C ASP A 21 -41.61 1.76 -18.55
N VAL A 22 -41.24 2.61 -19.52
CA VAL A 22 -39.95 2.40 -20.19
C VAL A 22 -38.84 2.77 -19.19
N PRO A 23 -37.89 1.88 -18.84
CA PRO A 23 -36.76 2.24 -17.99
C PRO A 23 -36.07 3.46 -18.58
N ARG A 24 -36.04 4.58 -17.85
CA ARG A 24 -35.40 5.81 -18.33
C ARG A 24 -33.95 5.48 -18.75
N PRO A 25 -33.45 6.00 -19.89
CA PRO A 25 -32.10 5.74 -20.39
C PRO A 25 -30.95 6.05 -19.42
N ALA A 26 -31.22 6.73 -18.30
CA ALA A 26 -30.23 7.33 -17.40
C ALA A 26 -29.44 6.35 -16.50
N ASP A 27 -29.75 5.04 -16.50
CA ASP A 27 -29.23 4.07 -15.53
C ASP A 27 -28.36 2.94 -16.11
N ARG A 28 -27.99 3.00 -17.39
CA ARG A 28 -27.20 1.92 -18.01
C ARG A 28 -25.72 2.04 -17.65
N PRO A 29 -25.06 0.97 -17.17
CA PRO A 29 -23.62 0.99 -16.94
C PRO A 29 -22.86 1.15 -18.27
N LEU A 30 -21.59 1.59 -18.19
CA LEU A 30 -20.69 1.59 -19.33
C LEU A 30 -20.68 0.22 -20.03
N PRO A 31 -20.64 0.17 -21.38
CA PRO A 31 -20.39 -1.07 -22.10
C PRO A 31 -19.09 -1.71 -21.62
N LEU A 32 -19.00 -3.04 -21.73
CA LEU A 32 -17.91 -3.81 -21.11
C LEU A 32 -16.52 -3.37 -21.61
N LEU A 33 -16.36 -3.13 -22.91
CA LEU A 33 -15.06 -2.78 -23.49
C LEU A 33 -14.55 -1.41 -22.97
N PRO A 34 -15.31 -0.30 -23.07
CA PRO A 34 -14.91 0.97 -22.44
C PRO A 34 -14.66 0.86 -20.94
N ALA A 35 -15.48 0.08 -20.21
CA ALA A 35 -15.27 -0.14 -18.78
C ALA A 35 -13.95 -0.89 -18.51
N ALA A 36 -13.62 -1.89 -19.33
CA ALA A 36 -12.38 -2.66 -19.22
C ALA A 36 -11.16 -1.78 -19.53
N LEU A 37 -11.20 -0.98 -20.60
CA LEU A 37 -10.13 -0.03 -20.93
C LEU A 37 -9.91 0.98 -19.81
N LEU A 38 -11.00 1.52 -19.24
CA LEU A 38 -10.92 2.47 -18.13
C LEU A 38 -10.38 1.82 -16.86
N ALA A 39 -10.76 0.57 -16.56
CA ALA A 39 -10.23 -0.19 -15.43
C ALA A 39 -8.73 -0.49 -15.58
N ALA A 40 -8.29 -0.91 -16.77
CA ALA A 40 -6.88 -1.14 -17.08
C ALA A 40 -6.06 0.16 -16.97
N ALA A 41 -6.56 1.25 -17.57
CA ALA A 41 -5.94 2.56 -17.47
C ALA A 41 -5.85 3.01 -16.00
N GLY A 42 -6.91 2.81 -15.20
CA GLY A 42 -6.91 3.12 -13.77
C GLY A 42 -5.83 2.37 -12.98
N GLY A 43 -5.62 1.09 -13.30
CA GLY A 43 -4.56 0.29 -12.69
C GLY A 43 -3.17 0.80 -13.05
N GLY A 44 -2.94 1.10 -14.34
CA GLY A 44 -1.68 1.65 -14.82
C GLY A 44 -1.36 3.04 -14.25
N LEU A 45 -2.37 3.91 -14.12
CA LEU A 45 -2.23 5.22 -13.46
C LEU A 45 -1.90 5.08 -11.96
N SER A 46 -2.51 4.09 -11.30
CA SER A 46 -2.18 3.77 -9.91
C SER A 46 -0.73 3.27 -9.78
N ALA A 47 -0.23 2.47 -10.73
CA ALA A 47 1.16 2.01 -10.73
C ALA A 47 2.14 3.17 -10.96
N ALA A 48 1.83 4.09 -11.88
CA ALA A 48 2.66 5.25 -12.18
C ALA A 48 2.81 6.23 -11.00
N ALA A 49 1.93 6.14 -10.00
CA ALA A 49 2.06 6.93 -8.78
C ALA A 49 3.18 6.45 -7.86
N PHE A 50 3.60 5.18 -7.96
CA PHE A 50 4.62 4.60 -7.08
C PHE A 50 6.04 5.01 -7.49
N PRO A 51 7.01 4.95 -6.56
CA PRO A 51 8.42 5.18 -6.86
C PRO A 51 8.92 4.38 -8.06
N GLY A 52 9.70 5.04 -8.91
CA GLY A 52 10.01 4.65 -10.29
C GLY A 52 9.57 5.75 -11.26
N LEU A 53 8.25 6.03 -11.31
CA LEU A 53 7.71 7.23 -11.95
C LEU A 53 7.37 8.32 -10.93
N GLY A 54 6.83 7.95 -9.77
CA GLY A 54 6.58 8.86 -8.64
C GLY A 54 5.50 9.92 -8.91
N TRP A 55 4.64 9.73 -9.89
CA TRP A 55 3.59 10.69 -10.24
C TRP A 55 2.39 10.55 -9.30
N TRP A 56 2.60 10.88 -8.02
CA TRP A 56 1.63 10.72 -6.94
C TRP A 56 0.21 11.27 -7.22
N PRO A 57 -0.02 12.34 -8.03
CA PRO A 57 -1.37 12.80 -8.36
C PRO A 57 -2.17 11.79 -9.19
N LEU A 58 -1.53 10.80 -9.81
CA LEU A 58 -2.21 9.77 -10.59
C LEU A 58 -2.87 8.69 -9.74
N ALA A 59 -2.48 8.53 -8.47
CA ALA A 59 -3.14 7.58 -7.57
C ALA A 59 -4.65 7.85 -7.41
N PRO A 60 -5.12 9.07 -7.06
CA PRO A 60 -6.55 9.34 -7.00
C PRO A 60 -7.23 9.27 -8.39
N VAL A 61 -6.52 9.59 -9.48
CA VAL A 61 -7.07 9.44 -10.85
C VAL A 61 -7.29 7.96 -11.19
N GLY A 62 -6.36 7.09 -10.81
CA GLY A 62 -6.48 5.64 -10.97
C GLY A 62 -7.68 5.07 -10.21
N VAL A 63 -7.86 5.49 -8.96
CA VAL A 63 -9.05 5.17 -8.16
C VAL A 63 -10.33 5.67 -8.85
N ALA A 64 -10.34 6.91 -9.34
CA ALA A 64 -11.50 7.49 -10.01
C ALA A 64 -11.89 6.68 -11.27
N ALA A 65 -10.90 6.27 -12.07
CA ALA A 65 -11.10 5.45 -13.25
C ALA A 65 -11.74 4.09 -12.91
N LEU A 66 -11.23 3.40 -11.86
CA LEU A 66 -11.86 2.15 -11.40
C LEU A 66 -13.31 2.37 -10.95
N VAL A 67 -13.56 3.41 -10.15
CA VAL A 67 -14.89 3.76 -9.65
C VAL A 67 -15.86 4.01 -10.81
N LEU A 68 -15.44 4.75 -11.84
CA LEU A 68 -16.23 5.01 -13.04
C LEU A 68 -16.47 3.73 -13.87
N ALA A 69 -15.46 2.86 -14.00
CA ALA A 69 -15.57 1.61 -14.75
C ALA A 69 -16.60 0.65 -14.14
N VAL A 70 -16.63 0.55 -12.81
CA VAL A 70 -17.51 -0.39 -12.09
C VAL A 70 -18.89 0.21 -11.78
N ALA A 71 -19.06 1.52 -11.92
CA ALA A 71 -20.32 2.19 -11.63
C ALA A 71 -21.48 1.55 -12.42
N GLY A 72 -22.52 1.14 -11.68
CA GLY A 72 -23.71 0.49 -12.25
C GLY A 72 -23.54 -0.96 -12.70
N GLN A 73 -22.32 -1.51 -12.70
CA GLN A 73 -22.09 -2.90 -13.08
C GLN A 73 -22.70 -3.88 -12.06
N ARG A 74 -22.97 -5.11 -12.50
CA ARG A 74 -23.28 -6.21 -11.60
C ARG A 74 -22.00 -6.62 -10.86
N PRO A 75 -22.05 -7.08 -9.59
CA PRO A 75 -20.87 -7.43 -8.81
C PRO A 75 -19.91 -8.38 -9.55
N ARG A 76 -20.43 -9.39 -10.25
CA ARG A 76 -19.61 -10.32 -11.06
C ARG A 76 -18.83 -9.64 -12.19
N ARG A 77 -19.42 -8.65 -12.86
CA ARG A 77 -18.73 -7.89 -13.92
C ARG A 77 -17.71 -6.93 -13.32
N ALA A 78 -18.08 -6.26 -12.24
CA ALA A 78 -17.18 -5.37 -11.52
C ALA A 78 -15.96 -6.13 -10.98
N ALA A 79 -16.14 -7.36 -10.50
CA ALA A 79 -15.08 -8.27 -10.08
C ALA A 79 -14.04 -8.52 -11.21
N LEU A 80 -14.50 -8.79 -12.44
CA LEU A 80 -13.61 -8.97 -13.60
C LEU A 80 -12.87 -7.68 -13.97
N LEU A 81 -13.54 -6.53 -13.89
CA LEU A 81 -12.89 -5.22 -14.08
C LEU A 81 -11.84 -4.96 -12.98
N GLY A 82 -12.12 -5.39 -11.75
CA GLY A 82 -11.17 -5.35 -10.63
C GLY A 82 -9.95 -6.22 -10.85
N LEU A 83 -10.10 -7.40 -11.46
CA LEU A 83 -8.97 -8.24 -11.85
C LEU A 83 -8.08 -7.52 -12.86
N LEU A 84 -8.68 -6.93 -13.90
CA LEU A 84 -7.94 -6.21 -14.95
C LEU A 84 -7.22 -4.98 -14.38
N HIS A 85 -7.89 -4.19 -13.55
CA HIS A 85 -7.26 -3.09 -12.82
C HIS A 85 -6.12 -3.60 -11.93
N GLY A 86 -6.35 -4.66 -11.15
CA GLY A 86 -5.37 -5.25 -10.25
C GLY A 86 -4.13 -5.74 -10.98
N TRP A 87 -4.28 -6.38 -12.15
CA TRP A 87 -3.13 -6.76 -12.97
C TRP A 87 -2.39 -5.56 -13.54
N ALA A 88 -3.11 -4.60 -14.13
CA ALA A 88 -2.51 -3.38 -14.64
C ALA A 88 -1.78 -2.57 -13.55
N PHE A 89 -2.17 -2.75 -12.29
CA PHE A 89 -1.51 -2.15 -11.13
C PHE A 89 -0.32 -2.99 -10.62
N PHE A 90 -0.54 -4.24 -10.21
CA PHE A 90 0.45 -5.03 -9.48
C PHE A 90 1.51 -5.68 -10.36
N VAL A 91 1.21 -6.00 -11.63
CA VAL A 91 2.21 -6.58 -12.53
C VAL A 91 3.40 -5.63 -12.68
N PRO A 92 3.25 -4.37 -13.14
CA PRO A 92 4.39 -3.46 -13.23
C PRO A 92 4.97 -3.10 -11.86
N LEU A 93 4.12 -2.94 -10.83
CA LEU A 93 4.57 -2.55 -9.49
C LEU A 93 5.54 -3.57 -8.87
N LEU A 94 5.25 -4.86 -9.04
CA LEU A 94 5.98 -5.97 -8.41
C LEU A 94 6.98 -6.65 -9.35
N GLN A 95 7.30 -6.03 -10.49
CA GLN A 95 8.25 -6.61 -11.46
C GLN A 95 9.62 -6.94 -10.85
N TRP A 96 10.03 -6.21 -9.82
CA TRP A 96 11.24 -6.47 -9.05
C TRP A 96 11.26 -7.88 -8.44
N SER A 97 10.11 -8.46 -8.08
CA SER A 97 10.05 -9.78 -7.45
C SER A 97 10.37 -10.92 -8.42
N GLY A 98 10.45 -10.65 -9.72
CA GLY A 98 10.75 -11.63 -10.76
C GLY A 98 12.18 -11.58 -11.29
N VAL A 99 13.01 -10.61 -10.85
CA VAL A 99 14.33 -10.34 -11.44
C VAL A 99 15.23 -11.58 -11.45
N TYR A 100 15.32 -12.30 -10.32
CA TYR A 100 16.15 -13.50 -10.23
C TYR A 100 15.37 -14.82 -10.11
N VAL A 101 14.10 -14.78 -9.74
CA VAL A 101 13.25 -15.97 -9.62
C VAL A 101 12.30 -16.16 -10.82
N GLY A 102 12.35 -15.29 -11.81
CA GLY A 102 11.62 -15.41 -13.09
C GLY A 102 10.15 -14.98 -13.04
N ALA A 103 9.49 -15.08 -14.20
CA ALA A 103 8.14 -14.56 -14.39
C ALA A 103 7.05 -15.30 -13.60
N LEU A 104 7.22 -16.60 -13.34
CA LEU A 104 6.18 -17.41 -12.69
C LEU A 104 5.88 -16.94 -11.25
N PRO A 105 6.86 -16.84 -10.33
CA PRO A 105 6.59 -16.31 -8.98
C PRO A 105 6.10 -14.86 -8.99
N TRP A 106 6.65 -14.02 -9.88
CA TRP A 106 6.22 -12.63 -10.02
C TRP A 106 4.75 -12.51 -10.42
N LEU A 107 4.34 -13.18 -11.50
CA LEU A 107 2.96 -13.14 -11.97
C LEU A 107 2.00 -13.80 -10.97
N ALA A 108 2.44 -14.83 -10.25
CA ALA A 108 1.66 -15.44 -9.17
C ALA A 108 1.41 -14.45 -8.02
N LEU A 109 2.45 -13.77 -7.53
CA LEU A 109 2.34 -12.75 -6.48
C LEU A 109 1.49 -11.56 -6.93
N ALA A 110 1.74 -11.03 -8.13
CA ALA A 110 0.96 -9.94 -8.71
C ALA A 110 -0.51 -10.33 -8.88
N THR A 111 -0.79 -11.57 -9.29
CA THR A 111 -2.17 -12.08 -9.41
C THR A 111 -2.82 -12.24 -8.05
N LEU A 112 -2.12 -12.78 -7.05
CA LEU A 112 -2.62 -12.87 -5.67
C LEU A 112 -3.03 -11.48 -5.15
N CYS A 113 -2.19 -10.47 -5.37
CA CYS A 113 -2.51 -9.09 -5.01
C CYS A 113 -3.70 -8.52 -5.81
N ALA A 114 -3.79 -8.83 -7.10
CA ALA A 114 -4.91 -8.45 -7.97
C ALA A 114 -6.25 -9.09 -7.54
N LEU A 115 -6.24 -10.28 -6.94
CA LEU A 115 -7.46 -10.91 -6.40
C LEU A 115 -8.12 -10.08 -5.28
N PHE A 116 -7.35 -9.29 -4.52
CA PHE A 116 -7.94 -8.34 -3.57
C PHE A 116 -8.69 -7.21 -4.30
N HIS A 117 -8.26 -6.82 -5.50
CA HIS A 117 -8.99 -5.85 -6.32
C HIS A 117 -10.26 -6.44 -6.94
N VAL A 118 -10.33 -7.76 -7.12
CA VAL A 118 -11.58 -8.46 -7.48
C VAL A 118 -12.62 -8.26 -6.37
N LEU A 119 -12.23 -8.46 -5.10
CA LEU A 119 -13.10 -8.22 -3.95
C LEU A 119 -13.51 -6.74 -3.86
N LEU A 120 -12.53 -5.83 -3.92
CA LEU A 120 -12.76 -4.38 -3.89
C LEU A 120 -13.79 -3.98 -4.95
N ALA A 121 -13.50 -4.28 -6.22
CA ALA A 121 -14.34 -3.88 -7.33
C ALA A 121 -15.73 -4.52 -7.28
N ALA A 122 -15.87 -5.74 -6.77
CA ALA A 122 -17.18 -6.36 -6.55
C ALA A 122 -18.06 -5.60 -5.55
N LEU A 123 -17.44 -4.95 -4.54
CA LEU A 123 -18.11 -4.17 -3.48
C LEU A 123 -18.42 -2.73 -3.91
N LEU A 124 -17.60 -2.12 -4.76
CA LEU A 124 -17.75 -0.72 -5.18
C LEU A 124 -19.14 -0.35 -5.77
N PRO A 125 -19.79 -1.16 -6.64
CA PRO A 125 -21.14 -0.86 -7.12
C PRO A 125 -22.18 -0.76 -6.00
N ARG A 126 -21.94 -1.40 -4.85
CA ARG A 126 -22.77 -1.30 -3.66
C ARG A 126 -22.37 -0.09 -2.81
N ALA A 127 -21.07 0.18 -2.64
CA ALA A 127 -20.56 1.37 -1.94
C ALA A 127 -21.09 2.66 -2.57
N LEU A 128 -21.15 2.72 -3.91
CA LEU A 128 -21.70 3.85 -4.66
C LEU A 128 -23.19 4.12 -4.41
N ARG A 129 -23.90 3.22 -3.71
CA ARG A 129 -25.30 3.38 -3.30
C ARG A 129 -25.46 3.73 -1.82
N ALA A 130 -24.38 4.11 -1.14
CA ALA A 130 -24.46 4.58 0.24
C ALA A 130 -25.43 5.78 0.34
N PRO A 131 -26.18 5.89 1.46
CA PRO A 131 -27.17 6.94 1.64
C PRO A 131 -26.52 8.33 1.82
N TRP A 132 -27.36 9.37 1.78
CA TRP A 132 -27.02 10.75 2.18
C TRP A 132 -25.82 11.41 1.48
N GLY A 133 -25.43 10.90 0.30
CA GLY A 133 -24.27 11.41 -0.43
C GLY A 133 -22.92 10.90 0.11
N LEU A 134 -22.93 9.92 1.03
CA LEU A 134 -21.72 9.36 1.65
C LEU A 134 -21.03 8.28 0.79
N ALA A 135 -21.38 8.18 -0.49
CA ALA A 135 -20.76 7.25 -1.43
C ALA A 135 -19.23 7.38 -1.51
N PRO A 136 -18.63 8.59 -1.54
CA PRO A 136 -17.16 8.72 -1.53
C PRO A 136 -16.50 8.15 -0.27
N LEU A 137 -17.10 8.34 0.90
CA LEU A 137 -16.61 7.76 2.16
C LEU A 137 -16.73 6.23 2.16
N ALA A 138 -17.84 5.70 1.62
CA ALA A 138 -18.03 4.25 1.49
C ALA A 138 -16.96 3.62 0.59
N VAL A 139 -16.62 4.28 -0.54
CA VAL A 139 -15.56 3.84 -1.45
C VAL A 139 -14.21 3.84 -0.75
N ALA A 140 -13.86 4.95 -0.08
CA ALA A 140 -12.58 5.09 0.62
C ALA A 140 -12.44 4.08 1.77
N GLY A 141 -13.47 3.90 2.60
CA GLY A 141 -13.46 2.92 3.69
C GLY A 141 -13.41 1.47 3.19
N THR A 142 -14.07 1.18 2.06
CA THR A 142 -13.97 -0.15 1.41
C THR A 142 -12.55 -0.40 0.90
N TRP A 143 -11.90 0.62 0.34
CA TRP A 143 -10.51 0.52 -0.13
C TRP A 143 -9.57 0.17 1.02
N VAL A 144 -9.64 0.94 2.11
CA VAL A 144 -8.83 0.69 3.32
C VAL A 144 -9.11 -0.70 3.90
N ALA A 145 -10.37 -1.14 3.96
CA ALA A 145 -10.71 -2.47 4.47
C ALA A 145 -10.07 -3.60 3.63
N VAL A 146 -10.01 -3.46 2.31
CA VAL A 146 -9.37 -4.45 1.43
C VAL A 146 -7.84 -4.40 1.55
N GLU A 147 -7.24 -3.21 1.68
CA GLU A 147 -5.81 -3.08 1.96
C GLU A 147 -5.43 -3.66 3.33
N ALA A 148 -6.26 -3.44 4.35
CA ALA A 148 -6.12 -3.98 5.70
C ALA A 148 -6.21 -5.52 5.70
N LEU A 149 -7.09 -6.09 4.87
CA LEU A 149 -7.21 -7.54 4.68
C LEU A 149 -5.95 -8.10 4.01
N ARG A 150 -5.50 -7.51 2.91
CA ARG A 150 -4.29 -7.94 2.18
C ARG A 150 -3.02 -7.85 3.03
N ALA A 151 -2.97 -6.88 3.94
CA ALA A 151 -1.87 -6.72 4.90
C ALA A 151 -1.85 -7.76 6.02
N ARG A 152 -2.84 -8.64 6.12
CA ARG A 152 -2.95 -9.67 7.17
C ARG A 152 -3.04 -11.09 6.62
N VAL A 153 -3.56 -11.27 5.40
CA VAL A 153 -3.73 -12.60 4.79
C VAL A 153 -3.36 -12.58 3.30
N PRO A 154 -2.88 -13.72 2.75
CA PRO A 154 -2.41 -14.92 3.45
C PRO A 154 -1.01 -14.73 4.07
N PHE A 155 -0.55 -15.70 4.88
CA PHE A 155 0.84 -15.80 5.37
C PHE A 155 1.36 -14.60 6.17
N GLY A 156 0.52 -14.00 7.02
CA GLY A 156 0.88 -12.78 7.76
C GLY A 156 0.73 -11.49 6.94
N GLY A 157 0.37 -11.61 5.66
CA GLY A 157 -0.02 -10.53 4.77
C GLY A 157 1.11 -9.97 3.91
N PHE A 158 0.71 -9.20 2.90
CA PHE A 158 1.63 -8.51 1.99
C PHE A 158 1.12 -7.09 1.75
N PRO A 159 1.46 -6.11 2.60
CA PRO A 159 0.92 -4.74 2.53
C PRO A 159 1.36 -3.92 1.30
N TRP A 160 2.34 -4.42 0.53
CA TRP A 160 2.96 -3.69 -0.59
C TRP A 160 1.94 -3.16 -1.60
N GLY A 161 2.09 -1.93 -2.10
CA GLY A 161 1.10 -1.36 -3.03
C GLY A 161 -0.16 -0.79 -2.37
N ARG A 162 -0.14 -0.55 -1.05
CA ARG A 162 -1.08 0.39 -0.42
C ARG A 162 -0.94 1.76 -1.07
N LEU A 163 -2.05 2.45 -1.35
CA LEU A 163 -2.02 3.79 -1.97
C LEU A 163 -1.12 4.75 -1.20
N ALA A 164 -1.07 4.65 0.13
CA ALA A 164 -0.20 5.43 1.00
C ALA A 164 1.28 5.44 0.59
N PHE A 165 1.81 4.32 0.10
CA PHE A 165 3.24 4.22 -0.26
C PHE A 165 3.59 4.93 -1.57
N SER A 166 2.60 5.38 -2.35
CA SER A 166 2.81 6.27 -3.51
C SER A 166 2.92 7.75 -3.11
N GLN A 167 2.74 8.09 -1.84
CA GLN A 167 2.52 9.47 -1.39
C GLN A 167 3.70 10.05 -0.58
N ALA A 168 4.89 9.46 -0.65
CA ALA A 168 6.06 9.92 0.09
C ALA A 168 6.50 11.36 -0.28
N ASP A 169 6.22 11.82 -1.50
CA ASP A 169 6.48 13.19 -1.94
C ASP A 169 5.22 14.07 -1.98
N ALA A 170 4.08 13.53 -1.55
CA ALA A 170 2.79 14.20 -1.64
C ALA A 170 2.45 14.94 -0.35
N PRO A 171 1.66 16.04 -0.42
CA PRO A 171 1.11 16.71 0.75
C PRO A 171 0.36 15.78 1.71
N THR A 172 -0.28 14.72 1.21
CA THR A 172 -0.98 13.72 2.04
C THR A 172 -0.07 12.98 3.01
N LEU A 173 1.26 12.98 2.83
CA LEU A 173 2.19 12.30 3.74
C LEU A 173 1.99 12.73 5.19
N GLY A 174 1.71 14.02 5.44
CA GLY A 174 1.49 14.54 6.79
C GLY A 174 0.36 13.83 7.56
N LEU A 175 -0.63 13.26 6.86
CA LEU A 175 -1.71 12.48 7.47
C LEU A 175 -1.21 11.19 8.14
N ALA A 176 -0.02 10.70 7.79
CA ALA A 176 0.58 9.54 8.42
C ALA A 176 0.79 9.75 9.93
N SER A 177 1.08 10.97 10.38
CA SER A 177 1.21 11.31 11.81
C SER A 177 -0.09 11.14 12.61
N LEU A 178 -1.24 11.18 11.93
CA LEU A 178 -2.56 11.02 12.55
C LEU A 178 -3.09 9.59 12.47
N GLY A 179 -2.93 8.92 11.35
CA GLY A 179 -3.58 7.63 11.14
C GLY A 179 -2.76 6.60 10.40
N GLY A 180 -1.44 6.81 10.32
CA GLY A 180 -0.51 5.94 9.60
C GLY A 180 -0.85 5.80 8.12
N SER A 181 -0.35 4.73 7.53
CA SER A 181 -0.65 4.42 6.13
C SER A 181 -2.17 4.27 5.82
N PRO A 182 -3.03 3.74 6.72
CA PRO A 182 -4.47 3.65 6.45
C PRO A 182 -5.16 4.98 6.17
N LEU A 183 -4.84 6.05 6.93
CA LEU A 183 -5.47 7.36 6.73
C LEU A 183 -4.98 8.04 5.44
N VAL A 184 -3.70 7.86 5.08
CA VAL A 184 -3.17 8.34 3.79
C VAL A 184 -3.89 7.64 2.63
N SER A 185 -3.98 6.30 2.66
CA SER A 185 -4.74 5.54 1.66
C SER A 185 -6.21 5.98 1.58
N PHE A 186 -6.84 6.24 2.73
CA PHE A 186 -8.21 6.75 2.78
C PHE A 186 -8.36 8.09 2.08
N ALA A 187 -7.46 9.04 2.32
CA ALA A 187 -7.50 10.37 1.70
C ALA A 187 -7.33 10.30 0.17
N VAL A 188 -6.41 9.44 -0.31
CA VAL A 188 -6.22 9.20 -1.75
C VAL A 188 -7.47 8.57 -2.37
N ALA A 189 -8.02 7.52 -1.75
CA ALA A 189 -9.20 6.84 -2.25
C ALA A 189 -10.46 7.73 -2.22
N LEU A 190 -10.60 8.55 -1.17
CA LEU A 190 -11.67 9.54 -1.04
C LEU A 190 -11.57 10.59 -2.15
N SER A 191 -10.37 11.10 -2.41
CA SER A 191 -10.11 12.05 -3.49
C SER A 191 -10.49 11.45 -4.84
N GLY A 192 -10.09 10.21 -5.12
CA GLY A 192 -10.49 9.51 -6.35
C GLY A 192 -12.00 9.31 -6.47
N ALA A 193 -12.69 8.96 -5.39
CA ALA A 193 -14.14 8.83 -5.38
C ALA A 193 -14.87 10.17 -5.61
N LEU A 194 -14.34 11.26 -5.06
CA LEU A 194 -14.84 12.62 -5.26
C LEU A 194 -14.57 13.12 -6.70
N LEU A 195 -13.44 12.77 -7.30
CA LEU A 195 -13.16 13.05 -8.71
C LEU A 195 -14.12 12.29 -9.63
N ALA A 196 -14.38 11.00 -9.36
CA ALA A 196 -15.39 10.24 -10.09
C ALA A 196 -16.79 10.88 -9.95
N LEU A 197 -17.14 11.36 -8.76
CA LEU A 197 -18.37 12.12 -8.54
C LEU A 197 -18.41 13.39 -9.39
N ALA A 198 -17.35 14.20 -9.38
CA ALA A 198 -17.27 15.42 -10.20
C ALA A 198 -17.44 15.10 -11.70
N VAL A 199 -16.73 14.10 -12.23
CA VAL A 199 -16.83 13.68 -13.63
C VAL A 199 -18.25 13.22 -13.98
N THR A 200 -18.87 12.36 -13.17
CA THR A 200 -20.25 11.90 -13.41
C THR A 200 -21.28 13.03 -13.34
N THR A 201 -21.13 13.98 -12.41
CA THR A 201 -22.02 15.15 -12.33
C THR A 201 -21.95 16.02 -13.58
N LEU A 202 -20.77 16.21 -14.16
CA LEU A 202 -20.54 16.97 -15.39
C LEU A 202 -21.00 16.22 -16.63
N ALA A 203 -20.71 14.93 -16.75
CA ALA A 203 -21.06 14.14 -17.93
C ALA A 203 -22.58 13.98 -18.13
N ARG A 204 -23.35 13.98 -17.03
CA ARG A 204 -24.82 14.03 -17.05
C ARG A 204 -25.38 15.32 -17.67
N ARG A 205 -24.61 16.42 -17.66
CA ARG A 205 -24.95 17.68 -18.33
C ARG A 205 -24.82 17.58 -19.86
N GLY A 206 -23.81 16.84 -20.33
CA GLY A 206 -23.44 16.77 -21.76
C GLY A 206 -24.07 15.62 -22.56
N ARG A 207 -24.93 14.77 -21.94
CA ARG A 207 -25.42 13.48 -22.52
C ARG A 207 -24.31 12.49 -22.93
N LEU A 208 -23.05 12.71 -22.51
CA LEU A 208 -21.87 11.97 -23.01
C LEU A 208 -21.56 10.68 -22.25
N VAL A 209 -21.89 10.58 -20.95
CA VAL A 209 -21.68 9.35 -20.15
C VAL A 209 -22.85 9.14 -19.20
N GLN A 210 -23.53 7.99 -19.35
CA GLN A 210 -24.65 7.56 -18.51
C GLN A 210 -24.10 6.59 -17.46
N LEU A 211 -24.13 6.98 -16.19
CA LEU A 211 -23.84 6.12 -15.04
C LEU A 211 -24.94 6.36 -13.99
N PRO A 212 -25.32 5.33 -13.19
CA PRO A 212 -26.52 5.37 -12.35
C PRO A 212 -26.39 6.31 -11.14
N ASP A 213 -27.55 6.70 -10.60
CA ASP A 213 -27.72 7.73 -9.57
C ASP A 213 -26.82 7.57 -8.34
N VAL A 214 -25.72 8.32 -8.33
CA VAL A 214 -25.27 8.97 -7.09
C VAL A 214 -26.28 10.08 -6.81
N ARG A 215 -27.06 9.94 -5.74
CA ARG A 215 -28.15 10.87 -5.40
C ARG A 215 -27.60 12.28 -5.21
N LEU A 216 -27.69 13.09 -6.26
CA LEU A 216 -27.63 14.54 -6.18
C LEU A 216 -29.04 15.07 -5.92
N PRO A 217 -29.18 16.18 -5.17
CA PRO A 217 -30.43 16.90 -5.06
C PRO A 217 -30.99 17.25 -6.46
N SER A 218 -32.31 17.10 -6.56
CA SER A 218 -33.14 17.18 -7.76
C SER A 218 -32.80 18.29 -8.78
N ARG A 219 -33.06 17.93 -10.05
CA ARG A 219 -33.18 18.73 -11.28
C ARG A 219 -33.55 20.20 -11.01
N GLY A 220 -32.55 21.08 -11.14
CA GLY A 220 -32.74 22.53 -11.28
C GLY A 220 -31.50 23.12 -11.92
N THR A 221 -31.70 24.01 -12.90
CA THR A 221 -30.76 24.91 -13.62
C THR A 221 -29.29 24.48 -13.70
N GLY A 222 -28.72 24.39 -14.91
CA GLY A 222 -27.36 23.89 -15.18
C GLY A 222 -26.22 24.43 -14.30
N GLY A 223 -26.40 25.58 -13.64
CA GLY A 223 -25.46 26.11 -12.63
C GLY A 223 -25.35 25.27 -11.34
N ARG A 224 -26.40 24.57 -10.88
CA ARG A 224 -26.35 23.77 -9.64
C ARG A 224 -25.46 22.53 -9.78
N ALA A 225 -25.54 21.84 -10.92
CA ALA A 225 -24.70 20.68 -11.20
C ALA A 225 -23.22 21.06 -11.34
N THR A 226 -22.91 22.18 -12.00
CA THR A 226 -21.53 22.68 -12.09
C THR A 226 -20.96 23.07 -10.73
N ARG A 227 -21.75 23.70 -9.86
CA ARG A 227 -21.33 23.98 -8.48
C ARG A 227 -21.08 22.71 -7.68
N ALA A 228 -21.93 21.69 -7.81
CA ALA A 228 -21.73 20.41 -7.13
C ALA A 228 -20.46 19.69 -7.63
N ALA A 229 -20.21 19.70 -8.95
CA ALA A 229 -18.98 19.17 -9.53
C ALA A 229 -17.74 19.90 -9.01
N ALA A 230 -17.78 21.23 -9.01
CA ALA A 230 -16.70 22.08 -8.50
C ALA A 230 -16.46 21.85 -7.01
N ALA A 231 -17.51 21.70 -6.21
CA ALA A 231 -17.40 21.37 -4.79
C ALA A 231 -16.76 20.00 -4.57
N ALA A 232 -17.17 18.97 -5.33
CA ALA A 232 -16.56 17.65 -5.24
C ALA A 232 -15.08 17.67 -5.64
N ALA A 233 -14.72 18.38 -6.72
CA ALA A 233 -13.33 18.56 -7.13
C ALA A 233 -12.51 19.33 -6.08
N ALA A 234 -13.07 20.41 -5.50
CA ALA A 234 -12.43 21.17 -4.44
C ALA A 234 -12.21 20.32 -3.18
N LEU A 235 -13.18 19.49 -2.81
CA LEU A 235 -13.03 18.54 -1.69
C LEU A 235 -11.97 17.47 -1.98
N ALA A 236 -11.85 17.00 -3.23
CA ALA A 236 -10.78 16.08 -3.61
C ALA A 236 -9.39 16.73 -3.47
N VAL A 237 -9.24 17.97 -3.94
CA VAL A 237 -7.99 18.74 -3.77
C VAL A 237 -7.72 18.98 -2.28
N ALA A 238 -8.74 19.33 -1.50
CA ALA A 238 -8.60 19.55 -0.06
C ALA A 238 -8.17 18.26 0.67
N ALA A 239 -8.73 17.09 0.34
CA ALA A 239 -8.31 15.82 0.91
C ALA A 239 -6.86 15.47 0.54
N MET A 240 -6.42 15.75 -0.70
CA MET A 240 -5.02 15.59 -1.09
C MET A 240 -4.09 16.59 -0.39
N GLY A 241 -4.55 17.82 -0.15
CA GLY A 241 -3.76 18.88 0.50
C GLY A 241 -3.76 18.84 2.04
N ALA A 242 -4.66 18.07 2.66
CA ALA A 242 -4.91 18.12 4.11
C ALA A 242 -3.66 17.86 4.96
N GLY A 243 -2.77 16.96 4.51
CA GLY A 243 -1.55 16.64 5.24
C GLY A 243 -0.51 17.77 5.24
N ALA A 244 -0.52 18.70 4.29
CA ALA A 244 0.40 19.84 4.28
C ALA A 244 0.14 20.85 5.40
N LEU A 245 -1.06 20.82 5.99
CA LEU A 245 -1.44 21.68 7.12
C LEU A 245 -1.07 21.08 8.48
N LEU A 246 -0.66 19.81 8.51
CA LEU A 246 -0.34 19.13 9.75
C LEU A 246 1.10 19.42 10.17
N PRO A 247 1.34 19.72 11.46
CA PRO A 247 2.69 19.92 11.94
C PRO A 247 3.48 18.62 11.81
N ARG A 248 4.67 18.72 11.20
CA ARG A 248 5.66 17.65 11.14
C ARG A 248 6.91 18.12 11.88
N PRO A 249 6.84 18.16 13.22
CA PRO A 249 7.90 18.73 14.01
C PRO A 249 9.20 17.93 13.84
N VAL A 250 10.32 18.63 13.70
CA VAL A 250 11.68 18.08 13.55
C VAL A 250 12.60 18.54 14.70
N ASP A 251 11.99 18.97 15.81
CA ASP A 251 12.70 19.37 17.01
C ASP A 251 13.47 18.20 17.62
N ALA A 252 14.60 18.52 18.24
CA ALA A 252 15.49 17.61 18.94
C ALA A 252 15.13 17.57 20.44
N SER A 253 13.93 17.09 20.78
CA SER A 253 13.41 17.16 22.16
C SER A 253 14.27 16.41 23.17
N GLU A 254 14.97 15.37 22.72
CA GLU A 254 15.94 14.58 23.50
C GLU A 254 17.39 14.85 23.05
N GLY A 255 17.63 15.98 22.38
CA GLY A 255 18.91 16.27 21.74
C GLY A 255 19.05 15.59 20.39
N THR A 256 20.30 15.41 19.97
CA THR A 256 20.68 14.89 18.66
C THR A 256 21.64 13.72 18.82
N ALA A 257 21.73 12.89 17.78
CA ALA A 257 22.74 11.84 17.70
C ALA A 257 23.52 11.97 16.38
N GLN A 258 24.85 11.98 16.47
CA GLN A 258 25.73 11.89 15.31
C GLN A 258 25.79 10.43 14.84
N VAL A 259 25.07 10.11 13.76
CA VAL A 259 24.95 8.75 13.24
C VAL A 259 25.87 8.56 12.03
N ALA A 260 26.44 7.36 11.91
CA ALA A 260 27.00 6.87 10.65
C ALA A 260 26.24 5.62 10.13
N ALA A 261 25.84 5.61 8.86
CA ALA A 261 25.26 4.45 8.20
C ALA A 261 26.22 3.92 7.13
N VAL A 262 26.58 2.64 7.21
CA VAL A 262 27.64 2.05 6.38
C VAL A 262 27.02 1.13 5.32
N GLN A 263 27.13 1.52 4.06
CA GLN A 263 26.77 0.72 2.90
C GLN A 263 28.04 0.08 2.31
N GLY A 264 28.28 -1.19 2.62
CA GLY A 264 29.51 -1.89 2.22
C GLY A 264 29.56 -2.29 0.75
N ASN A 265 28.40 -2.43 0.09
CA ASN A 265 28.24 -3.07 -1.22
C ASN A 265 28.51 -4.59 -1.22
N THR A 266 28.09 -5.27 -2.29
CA THR A 266 28.40 -6.68 -2.54
C THR A 266 29.31 -6.83 -3.76
N PRO A 267 30.17 -7.86 -3.82
CA PRO A 267 30.99 -8.16 -5.00
C PRO A 267 30.19 -8.33 -6.30
N GLU A 268 29.09 -9.09 -6.25
CA GLU A 268 28.12 -9.21 -7.34
C GLU A 268 26.67 -9.28 -6.78
N PRO A 269 25.69 -8.55 -7.35
CA PRO A 269 24.29 -8.65 -6.95
C PRO A 269 23.62 -9.90 -7.57
N GLY A 270 22.95 -10.72 -6.76
CA GLY A 270 22.28 -11.94 -7.23
C GLY A 270 21.74 -12.81 -6.10
N LEU A 271 21.21 -13.99 -6.42
CA LEU A 271 20.74 -14.97 -5.41
C LEU A 271 21.90 -15.72 -4.72
N ASP A 272 23.06 -15.77 -5.39
CA ASP A 272 24.27 -16.45 -4.92
C ASP A 272 25.24 -15.51 -4.19
N PHE A 273 24.83 -14.28 -3.82
CA PHE A 273 25.68 -13.37 -3.02
C PHE A 273 26.17 -14.03 -1.71
N ASN A 274 25.38 -14.98 -1.21
CA ASN A 274 25.69 -15.88 -0.09
C ASN A 274 26.86 -16.85 -0.33
N ALA A 275 27.46 -16.91 -1.52
CA ALA A 275 28.69 -17.68 -1.78
C ALA A 275 29.94 -16.89 -1.32
N GLU A 276 29.84 -15.57 -1.22
CA GLU A 276 30.88 -14.65 -0.76
C GLU A 276 30.53 -14.01 0.59
N ARG A 277 29.92 -14.78 1.50
CA ARG A 277 29.46 -14.33 2.83
C ARG A 277 30.49 -13.49 3.59
N ARG A 278 31.76 -13.85 3.42
CA ARG A 278 32.87 -13.14 4.04
C ARG A 278 33.15 -11.79 3.38
N ALA A 279 33.04 -11.68 2.07
CA ALA A 279 33.33 -10.45 1.35
C ALA A 279 32.37 -9.31 1.74
N VAL A 280 31.08 -9.61 1.94
CA VAL A 280 30.10 -8.62 2.40
C VAL A 280 30.49 -8.10 3.78
N LEU A 281 30.79 -8.99 4.74
CA LEU A 281 31.29 -8.61 6.05
C LEU A 281 32.57 -7.76 5.96
N ASP A 282 33.55 -8.20 5.20
CA ASP A 282 34.83 -7.52 5.04
C ASP A 282 34.66 -6.13 4.40
N ASN A 283 33.69 -5.95 3.50
CA ASN A 283 33.39 -4.66 2.88
C ASN A 283 32.83 -3.66 3.90
N HIS A 284 31.85 -4.06 4.72
CA HIS A 284 31.29 -3.20 5.77
C HIS A 284 32.33 -2.86 6.83
N ALA A 285 33.15 -3.84 7.22
CA ALA A 285 34.26 -3.64 8.13
C ALA A 285 35.31 -2.68 7.56
N ARG A 286 35.67 -2.82 6.27
CA ARG A 286 36.62 -1.94 5.59
C ARG A 286 36.12 -0.49 5.51
N ALA A 287 34.86 -0.29 5.15
CA ALA A 287 34.25 1.04 5.12
C ALA A 287 34.20 1.68 6.52
N THR A 288 33.93 0.89 7.56
CA THR A 288 33.97 1.36 8.96
C THR A 288 35.39 1.70 9.41
N LEU A 289 36.39 0.91 9.02
CA LEU A 289 37.81 1.20 9.27
C LEU A 289 38.30 2.44 8.52
N GLU A 290 37.73 2.73 7.36
CA GLU A 290 37.96 3.96 6.61
C GLU A 290 37.37 5.17 7.31
N LEU A 291 36.11 5.08 7.74
CA LEU A 291 35.47 6.10 8.58
C LEU A 291 36.33 6.40 9.81
N ALA A 292 36.77 5.37 10.54
CA ALA A 292 37.66 5.53 11.69
C ALA A 292 38.99 6.25 11.37
N ARG A 293 39.53 6.08 10.15
CA ARG A 293 40.72 6.81 9.69
C ARG A 293 40.39 8.27 9.39
N GLU A 294 39.23 8.55 8.79
CA GLU A 294 38.79 9.91 8.49
C GLU A 294 38.49 10.72 9.75
N VAL A 295 37.86 10.10 10.74
CA VAL A 295 37.58 10.72 12.05
C VAL A 295 38.88 11.08 12.76
N ARG A 296 39.84 10.14 12.87
CA ARG A 296 41.16 10.43 13.47
C ARG A 296 41.95 11.51 12.72
N ALA A 297 41.73 11.63 11.42
CA ALA A 297 42.33 12.69 10.59
C ALA A 297 41.59 14.03 10.70
N GLY A 298 40.50 14.13 11.46
CA GLY A 298 39.68 15.33 11.58
C GLY A 298 38.89 15.67 10.32
N ARG A 299 38.70 14.71 9.40
CA ARG A 299 38.00 14.89 8.12
C ARG A 299 36.53 14.45 8.18
N ALA A 300 36.14 13.73 9.22
CA ALA A 300 34.77 13.30 9.51
C ALA A 300 34.46 13.52 11.00
N PRO A 301 33.20 13.79 11.37
CA PRO A 301 32.80 13.86 12.78
C PRO A 301 32.84 12.47 13.45
N GLN A 302 33.13 12.43 14.74
CA GLN A 302 33.05 11.19 15.53
C GLN A 302 31.58 10.72 15.59
N PRO A 303 31.24 9.51 15.11
CA PRO A 303 29.90 8.96 15.29
C PRO A 303 29.68 8.55 16.75
N GLU A 304 28.46 8.76 17.22
CA GLU A 304 27.99 8.25 18.52
C GLU A 304 27.37 6.85 18.38
N LEU A 305 26.96 6.48 17.17
CA LEU A 305 26.54 5.13 16.80
C LEU A 305 26.74 4.87 15.31
N VAL A 306 27.01 3.61 14.97
CA VAL A 306 27.20 3.13 13.60
C VAL A 306 26.15 2.07 13.28
N LEU A 307 25.57 2.13 12.09
CA LEU A 307 24.49 1.24 11.65
C LEU A 307 24.90 0.53 10.36
N TRP A 308 24.97 -0.80 10.42
CA TRP A 308 25.18 -1.67 9.26
C TRP A 308 23.83 -2.22 8.77
N PRO A 309 23.71 -2.58 7.48
CA PRO A 309 22.47 -3.10 6.90
C PRO A 309 22.17 -4.54 7.29
N GLU A 310 20.99 -5.00 6.88
CA GLU A 310 20.57 -6.40 6.99
C GLU A 310 21.58 -7.29 6.26
N ASN A 311 21.89 -8.45 6.85
CA ASN A 311 22.85 -9.41 6.28
C ASN A 311 24.22 -8.78 5.96
N SER A 312 24.65 -7.77 6.74
CA SER A 312 26.04 -7.30 6.71
C SER A 312 27.04 -8.40 7.10
N SER A 313 26.59 -9.43 7.84
CA SER A 313 27.27 -10.71 8.03
C SER A 313 26.35 -11.90 7.78
N ASP A 314 26.58 -12.66 6.71
CA ASP A 314 25.90 -13.96 6.47
C ASP A 314 26.56 -15.14 7.19
N ILE A 315 27.58 -14.85 8.00
CA ILE A 315 28.27 -15.78 8.90
C ILE A 315 27.83 -15.42 10.31
N ASP A 316 27.37 -16.39 11.09
CA ASP A 316 26.99 -16.18 12.49
C ASP A 316 28.24 -15.76 13.30
N PRO A 317 28.36 -14.48 13.70
CA PRO A 317 29.55 -13.99 14.37
C PRO A 317 29.62 -14.46 15.84
N LEU A 318 28.54 -15.04 16.39
CA LEU A 318 28.54 -15.59 17.74
C LEU A 318 29.15 -17.00 17.78
N LEU A 319 29.16 -17.69 16.64
CA LEU A 319 29.71 -19.04 16.49
C LEU A 319 31.05 -19.08 15.75
N ASN A 320 31.40 -18.02 15.02
CA ASN A 320 32.59 -17.96 14.17
C ASN A 320 33.56 -16.86 14.67
N PRO A 321 34.65 -17.22 15.39
CA PRO A 321 35.57 -16.24 15.99
C PRO A 321 36.27 -15.32 14.98
N ASP A 322 36.48 -15.79 13.76
CA ASP A 322 37.10 -15.00 12.69
C ASP A 322 36.16 -13.87 12.20
N ALA A 323 34.85 -14.12 12.15
CA ALA A 323 33.85 -13.10 11.84
C ALA A 323 33.73 -12.10 13.00
N ALA A 324 33.66 -12.60 14.23
CA ALA A 324 33.70 -11.76 15.43
C ALA A 324 34.93 -10.84 15.46
N ALA A 325 36.11 -11.36 15.11
CA ALA A 325 37.35 -10.59 15.11
C ALA A 325 37.34 -9.44 14.08
N VAL A 326 36.73 -9.63 12.91
CA VAL A 326 36.60 -8.56 11.91
C VAL A 326 35.63 -7.48 12.38
N ILE A 327 34.50 -7.87 12.97
CA ILE A 327 33.53 -6.92 13.53
C ILE A 327 34.18 -6.15 14.68
N SER A 328 34.74 -6.85 15.69
CA SER A 328 35.40 -6.21 16.82
C SER A 328 36.48 -5.24 16.40
N ARG A 329 37.33 -5.59 15.43
CA ARG A 329 38.37 -4.68 14.92
C ARG A 329 37.78 -3.40 14.33
N ALA A 330 36.70 -3.49 13.56
CA ALA A 330 36.04 -2.32 12.99
C ALA A 330 35.39 -1.44 14.07
N VAL A 331 34.70 -2.07 15.02
CA VAL A 331 34.02 -1.39 16.14
C VAL A 331 35.00 -0.71 17.09
N GLU A 332 36.10 -1.38 17.42
CA GLU A 332 37.20 -0.82 18.23
C GLU A 332 37.88 0.35 17.52
N ALA A 333 38.04 0.29 16.19
CA ALA A 333 38.69 1.35 15.44
C ALA A 333 37.85 2.63 15.36
N VAL A 334 36.53 2.49 15.16
CA VAL A 334 35.60 3.63 15.10
C VAL A 334 35.20 4.14 16.48
N ASP A 335 35.38 3.32 17.52
CA ASP A 335 35.12 3.63 18.93
C ASP A 335 33.67 4.11 19.19
N ALA A 336 32.71 3.41 18.57
CA ALA A 336 31.28 3.68 18.72
C ALA A 336 30.46 2.38 18.72
N PRO A 337 29.35 2.30 19.47
CA PRO A 337 28.44 1.16 19.41
C PRO A 337 27.91 0.97 17.99
N THR A 338 27.97 -0.25 17.48
CA THR A 338 27.63 -0.58 16.10
C THR A 338 26.52 -1.62 16.04
N LEU A 339 25.44 -1.34 15.31
CA LEU A 339 24.39 -2.31 15.00
C LEU A 339 24.80 -3.12 13.77
N VAL A 340 24.96 -4.42 13.94
CA VAL A 340 25.40 -5.36 12.91
C VAL A 340 24.24 -6.27 12.52
N GLY A 341 23.79 -6.20 11.26
CA GLY A 341 22.82 -7.14 10.72
C GLY A 341 23.48 -8.47 10.38
N ALA A 342 22.98 -9.56 10.94
CA ALA A 342 23.58 -10.88 10.82
C ALA A 342 22.55 -12.01 10.66
N VAL A 343 22.96 -13.08 9.98
CA VAL A 343 22.25 -14.37 9.99
C VAL A 343 22.81 -15.22 11.12
N LEU A 344 21.94 -15.59 12.06
CA LEU A 344 22.29 -16.38 13.24
C LEU A 344 21.70 -17.78 13.15
N GLN A 345 22.34 -18.73 13.84
CA GLN A 345 21.70 -20.00 14.12
C GLN A 345 20.50 -19.76 15.05
N GLY A 346 19.32 -20.12 14.56
CA GLY A 346 18.07 -20.03 15.31
C GLY A 346 17.79 -21.29 16.13
N PRO A 347 16.64 -21.33 16.84
CA PRO A 347 16.21 -22.53 17.54
C PRO A 347 16.06 -23.74 16.60
N GLY A 348 16.56 -24.91 17.01
CA GLY A 348 16.53 -26.13 16.20
C GLY A 348 17.39 -26.01 14.93
N GLU A 349 16.82 -26.40 13.79
CA GLU A 349 17.49 -26.32 12.48
C GLU A 349 17.23 -25.00 11.73
N GLY A 350 16.50 -24.06 12.36
CA GLY A 350 16.14 -22.79 11.75
C GLY A 350 17.25 -21.74 11.81
N LEU A 351 17.10 -20.69 11.01
CA LEU A 351 17.96 -19.50 11.05
C LEU A 351 17.22 -18.33 11.70
N SER A 352 17.94 -17.28 12.07
CA SER A 352 17.36 -16.04 12.57
C SER A 352 18.04 -14.85 11.91
N ASN A 353 17.23 -13.89 11.42
CA ASN A 353 17.73 -12.64 10.86
C ASN A 353 17.69 -11.61 11.99
N ALA A 354 18.85 -11.05 12.33
CA ALA A 354 19.00 -10.30 13.57
C ALA A 354 19.89 -9.07 13.42
N GLY A 355 19.56 -8.02 14.16
CA GLY A 355 20.45 -6.90 14.45
C GLY A 355 21.12 -7.13 15.80
N ILE A 356 22.46 -7.10 15.87
CA ILE A 356 23.25 -7.25 17.10
C ILE A 356 23.96 -5.94 17.41
N VAL A 357 23.79 -5.42 18.62
CA VAL A 357 24.59 -4.31 19.13
C VAL A 357 25.97 -4.82 19.54
N TRP A 358 27.00 -4.31 18.89
CA TRP A 358 28.40 -4.57 19.19
C TRP A 358 29.03 -3.35 19.85
N ARG A 359 29.60 -3.52 21.04
CA ARG A 359 30.19 -2.42 21.82
C ARG A 359 31.72 -2.48 21.83
N PRO A 360 32.42 -1.34 21.67
CA PRO A 360 33.88 -1.27 21.81
C PRO A 360 34.34 -1.86 23.15
N GLY A 361 35.40 -2.67 23.13
CA GLY A 361 35.98 -3.32 24.32
C GLY A 361 35.11 -4.39 25.00
N THR A 362 33.86 -4.59 24.56
CA THR A 362 32.90 -5.54 25.18
C THR A 362 32.50 -6.66 24.22
N GLY A 363 32.29 -6.35 22.94
CA GLY A 363 31.79 -7.32 21.96
C GLY A 363 30.26 -7.29 21.77
N PRO A 364 29.64 -8.41 21.35
CA PRO A 364 28.20 -8.47 21.11
C PRO A 364 27.41 -8.38 22.42
N THR A 365 26.30 -7.63 22.41
CA THR A 365 25.47 -7.38 23.59
C THR A 365 23.98 -7.63 23.30
N GLU A 366 23.14 -6.60 23.23
CA GLU A 366 21.72 -6.76 22.92
C GLU A 366 21.51 -7.14 21.46
N ARG A 367 20.40 -7.82 21.17
CA ARG A 367 20.01 -8.16 19.80
C ARG A 367 18.51 -8.11 19.61
N TYR A 368 18.10 -7.77 18.40
CA TYR A 368 16.73 -7.91 17.91
C TYR A 368 16.70 -9.02 16.87
N VAL A 369 15.66 -9.85 16.89
CA VAL A 369 15.41 -10.87 15.87
C VAL A 369 14.13 -10.49 15.13
N LYS A 370 14.21 -10.47 13.80
CA LYS A 370 13.12 -10.14 12.88
C LYS A 370 11.84 -10.90 13.25
N GLN A 371 10.78 -10.17 13.57
CA GLN A 371 9.46 -10.70 13.94
C GLN A 371 8.63 -11.14 12.72
N ARG A 372 8.81 -10.50 11.55
CA ARG A 372 8.07 -10.86 10.32
C ARG A 372 9.00 -11.30 9.18
N PRO A 373 9.44 -12.57 9.17
CA PRO A 373 10.13 -13.15 8.03
C PRO A 373 9.27 -13.04 6.76
N ALA A 374 9.91 -12.76 5.63
CA ALA A 374 9.29 -12.62 4.33
C ALA A 374 8.84 -14.00 3.79
N PRO A 375 7.55 -14.21 3.50
CA PRO A 375 7.08 -15.44 2.89
C PRO A 375 7.72 -15.67 1.52
N PHE A 376 8.04 -16.92 1.21
CA PHE A 376 8.71 -17.37 -0.03
C PHE A 376 10.16 -16.88 -0.23
N GLY A 377 10.66 -15.98 0.61
CA GLY A 377 12.05 -15.50 0.59
C GLY A 377 12.88 -15.98 1.78
N GLU A 378 12.33 -15.86 3.00
CA GLU A 378 13.01 -16.26 4.24
C GLU A 378 12.41 -17.55 4.84
N TYR A 379 11.17 -17.87 4.50
CA TYR A 379 10.60 -19.17 4.82
C TYR A 379 9.65 -19.62 3.72
N MET A 380 9.45 -20.93 3.56
CA MET A 380 8.61 -21.48 2.50
C MET A 380 7.28 -22.05 3.04
N PRO A 381 6.19 -21.26 3.04
CA PRO A 381 4.89 -21.75 3.50
C PRO A 381 4.42 -22.89 2.59
N TYR A 382 3.88 -23.97 3.17
CA TYR A 382 3.39 -25.13 2.41
C TYR A 382 4.37 -25.65 1.34
N ARG A 383 5.68 -25.73 1.65
CA ARG A 383 6.77 -26.11 0.73
C ARG A 383 6.43 -27.30 -0.19
N SER A 384 5.86 -28.38 0.35
CA SER A 384 5.49 -29.56 -0.43
C SER A 384 4.45 -29.28 -1.53
N PHE A 385 3.48 -28.40 -1.27
CA PHE A 385 2.47 -28.00 -2.25
C PHE A 385 3.09 -27.13 -3.35
N PHE A 386 3.89 -26.13 -2.99
CA PHE A 386 4.49 -25.24 -3.99
C PHE A 386 5.58 -25.92 -4.82
N ARG A 387 6.26 -26.95 -4.29
CA ARG A 387 7.22 -27.77 -5.03
C ARG A 387 6.60 -28.45 -6.26
N ILE A 388 5.28 -28.66 -6.28
CA ILE A 388 4.54 -29.21 -7.45
C ILE A 388 4.63 -28.25 -8.65
N PHE A 389 4.72 -26.94 -8.40
CA PHE A 389 4.71 -25.91 -9.45
C PHE A 389 6.11 -25.40 -9.80
N SER A 390 7.05 -25.41 -8.84
CA SER A 390 8.43 -24.99 -9.07
C SER A 390 9.39 -25.58 -8.04
N ASP A 391 10.53 -26.05 -8.50
CA ASP A 391 11.70 -26.47 -7.72
C ASP A 391 12.40 -25.31 -6.99
N LYS A 392 12.16 -24.06 -7.40
CA LYS A 392 12.71 -22.84 -6.76
C LYS A 392 12.37 -22.71 -5.27
N VAL A 393 11.38 -23.44 -4.78
CA VAL A 393 11.09 -23.52 -3.35
C VAL A 393 12.28 -24.00 -2.53
N ASP A 394 13.22 -24.73 -3.14
CA ASP A 394 14.41 -25.30 -2.51
C ASP A 394 15.60 -24.33 -2.47
N LEU A 395 15.46 -23.14 -3.04
CA LEU A 395 16.40 -22.04 -2.83
C LEU A 395 16.38 -21.57 -1.36
N VAL A 396 15.23 -21.68 -0.69
CA VAL A 396 15.11 -21.49 0.76
C VAL A 396 15.46 -22.82 1.44
N ARG A 397 16.76 -23.03 1.67
CA ARG A 397 17.28 -24.29 2.24
C ARG A 397 16.86 -24.49 3.69
N GLN A 398 16.98 -23.42 4.49
CA GLN A 398 16.58 -23.37 5.90
C GLN A 398 15.60 -22.22 6.08
N ASP A 399 14.53 -22.47 6.84
CA ASP A 399 13.54 -21.44 7.14
C ASP A 399 14.05 -20.55 8.28
N PHE A 400 13.82 -19.25 8.15
CA PHE A 400 14.02 -18.29 9.22
C PHE A 400 12.88 -18.38 10.24
N VAL A 401 13.25 -18.33 11.52
CA VAL A 401 12.36 -18.34 12.67
C VAL A 401 12.12 -16.90 13.12
N ALA A 402 10.86 -16.56 13.35
CA ALA A 402 10.45 -15.24 13.81
C ALA A 402 10.87 -14.97 15.27
N GLY A 403 11.33 -13.75 15.53
CA GLY A 403 11.51 -13.22 16.88
C GLY A 403 10.18 -12.88 17.55
N THR A 404 10.23 -12.66 18.87
CA THR A 404 9.05 -12.37 19.71
C THR A 404 9.20 -11.11 20.57
N SER A 405 10.39 -10.50 20.59
CA SER A 405 10.70 -9.33 21.41
C SER A 405 10.52 -8.03 20.64
N THR A 406 9.99 -7.00 21.31
CA THR A 406 9.97 -5.63 20.78
C THR A 406 11.38 -5.15 20.48
N SER A 407 11.52 -4.40 19.39
CA SER A 407 12.80 -3.86 18.95
C SER A 407 13.15 -2.58 19.71
N LEU A 408 14.03 -2.70 20.71
CA LEU A 408 14.55 -1.56 21.46
C LEU A 408 16.00 -1.84 21.90
N LEU A 409 16.94 -1.14 21.28
CA LEU A 409 18.38 -1.39 21.40
C LEU A 409 19.09 -0.12 21.93
N PRO A 410 19.66 -0.14 23.16
CA PRO A 410 20.37 1.01 23.71
C PRO A 410 21.74 1.20 23.06
N MET A 411 21.91 2.30 22.33
CA MET A 411 23.09 2.61 21.52
C MET A 411 23.53 4.07 21.69
N GLY A 412 24.57 4.30 22.50
CA GLY A 412 25.09 5.64 22.75
C GLY A 412 24.00 6.52 23.37
N PRO A 413 23.70 7.71 22.80
CA PRO A 413 22.64 8.59 23.29
C PRO A 413 21.22 8.14 22.90
N ALA A 414 21.06 7.17 21.99
CA ALA A 414 19.77 6.80 21.41
C ALA A 414 19.25 5.43 21.90
N LEU A 415 17.93 5.32 21.99
CA LEU A 415 17.21 4.07 22.06
C LEU A 415 16.69 3.73 20.66
N VAL A 416 17.37 2.78 20.01
CA VAL A 416 17.15 2.45 18.60
C VAL A 416 16.06 1.38 18.46
N GLY A 417 15.01 1.69 17.70
CA GLY A 417 14.06 0.71 17.21
C GLY A 417 14.50 0.16 15.86
N ASP A 418 14.90 -1.11 15.82
CA ASP A 418 15.34 -1.80 14.60
C ASP A 418 14.17 -2.48 13.86
N ILE A 419 14.09 -2.22 12.56
CA ILE A 419 13.08 -2.74 11.64
C ILE A 419 13.84 -3.39 10.47
N ILE A 420 13.69 -4.70 10.30
CA ILE A 420 14.49 -5.42 9.31
C ILE A 420 13.69 -5.60 8.02
N CYS A 421 14.09 -4.89 6.96
CA CYS A 421 13.71 -5.08 5.57
C CYS A 421 12.19 -5.11 5.32
N PHE A 422 11.61 -6.30 5.14
CA PHE A 422 10.18 -6.50 4.89
C PHE A 422 9.29 -5.97 6.03
N GLU A 423 9.84 -5.80 7.22
CA GLU A 423 9.12 -5.31 8.40
C GLU A 423 8.62 -3.87 8.26
N VAL A 424 9.27 -3.02 7.45
CA VAL A 424 8.89 -1.61 7.25
C VAL A 424 7.50 -1.45 6.63
N LEU A 425 6.96 -2.52 6.02
CA LEU A 425 5.62 -2.54 5.45
C LEU A 425 4.51 -2.58 6.50
N PHE A 426 4.81 -3.06 7.70
CA PHE A 426 3.82 -3.33 8.73
C PHE A 426 3.74 -2.18 9.72
N ASP A 427 2.52 -1.67 9.92
CA ASP A 427 2.33 -0.45 10.70
C ASP A 427 2.60 -0.66 12.20
N ASP A 428 2.37 -1.87 12.71
CA ASP A 428 2.52 -2.19 14.13
C ASP A 428 3.98 -2.11 14.59
N LEU A 429 4.93 -2.74 13.89
CA LEU A 429 6.32 -2.87 14.37
C LEU A 429 7.00 -1.52 14.67
N ALA A 430 6.87 -0.54 13.77
CA ALA A 430 7.44 0.80 13.98
C ALA A 430 6.77 1.52 15.16
N ARG A 431 5.44 1.38 15.30
CA ARG A 431 4.69 2.01 16.39
C ARG A 431 4.99 1.34 17.73
N GLU A 432 5.17 0.01 17.75
CA GLU A 432 5.51 -0.76 18.94
C GLU A 432 6.90 -0.39 19.47
N ALA A 433 7.91 -0.30 18.59
CA ALA A 433 9.25 0.15 18.97
C ALA A 433 9.22 1.55 19.60
N VAL A 434 8.50 2.49 18.98
CA VAL A 434 8.40 3.88 19.47
C VAL A 434 7.55 3.98 20.73
N ALA A 435 6.46 3.21 20.84
CA ALA A 435 5.67 3.12 22.07
C ALA A 435 6.48 2.52 23.24
N ALA A 436 7.44 1.64 22.95
CA ALA A 436 8.37 1.09 23.93
C ALA A 436 9.50 2.05 24.32
N GLY A 437 9.64 3.18 23.63
CA GLY A 437 10.59 4.25 23.99
C GLY A 437 11.64 4.56 22.93
N ALA A 438 11.59 3.95 21.74
CA ALA A 438 12.55 4.27 20.69
C ALA A 438 12.47 5.75 20.28
N ASP A 439 13.62 6.43 20.24
CA ASP A 439 13.79 7.83 19.87
C ASP A 439 14.50 8.01 18.51
N LEU A 440 15.04 6.90 17.98
CA LEU A 440 15.56 6.74 16.63
C LEU A 440 15.08 5.39 16.06
N LEU A 441 14.75 5.35 14.77
CA LEU A 441 14.47 4.10 14.06
C LEU A 441 15.59 3.79 13.08
N VAL A 442 15.89 2.50 12.90
CA VAL A 442 16.74 2.01 11.82
C VAL A 442 15.94 1.02 10.97
N VAL A 443 16.09 1.12 9.65
CA VAL A 443 15.57 0.15 8.71
C VAL A 443 16.76 -0.55 8.06
N GLN A 444 17.12 -1.72 8.56
CA GLN A 444 18.18 -2.56 8.00
C GLN A 444 17.63 -3.31 6.79
N THR A 445 18.18 -3.12 5.58
CA THR A 445 17.65 -3.80 4.38
C THR A 445 18.72 -4.34 3.43
N ASN A 446 18.51 -5.51 2.85
CA ASN A 446 19.35 -6.04 1.79
C ASN A 446 18.60 -6.08 0.45
N SER A 447 18.98 -5.16 -0.45
CA SER A 447 18.40 -5.09 -1.80
C SER A 447 19.17 -5.88 -2.88
N ALA A 448 20.21 -6.64 -2.51
CA ALA A 448 21.08 -7.33 -3.47
C ALA A 448 20.34 -8.35 -4.35
N THR A 449 19.27 -8.92 -3.82
CA THR A 449 18.41 -9.87 -4.51
C THR A 449 17.37 -9.22 -5.42
N PHE A 450 17.45 -7.90 -5.69
CA PHE A 450 16.48 -7.18 -6.53
C PHE A 450 17.11 -6.24 -7.57
N GLY A 451 18.45 -6.19 -7.66
CA GLY A 451 19.18 -5.44 -8.68
C GLY A 451 18.83 -3.95 -8.74
N THR A 452 18.83 -3.36 -9.93
CA THR A 452 18.50 -1.93 -10.15
C THR A 452 16.99 -1.65 -10.28
N SER A 453 16.15 -2.55 -9.77
CA SER A 453 14.69 -2.46 -9.90
C SER A 453 14.08 -1.44 -8.94
N ASN A 454 12.75 -1.23 -9.05
CA ASN A 454 12.02 -0.30 -8.20
C ASN A 454 11.82 -0.76 -6.75
N MET A 455 12.36 -1.91 -6.31
CA MET A 455 12.21 -2.38 -4.92
C MET A 455 12.79 -1.34 -3.93
N ALA A 456 14.06 -0.97 -4.11
CA ALA A 456 14.75 -0.04 -3.22
C ALA A 456 14.05 1.34 -3.10
N PRO A 457 13.70 2.04 -4.20
CA PRO A 457 12.98 3.31 -4.07
C PRO A 457 11.56 3.14 -3.48
N GLN A 458 10.89 2.01 -3.71
CA GLN A 458 9.60 1.72 -3.08
C GLN A 458 9.74 1.54 -1.56
N GLN A 459 10.76 0.82 -1.09
CA GLN A 459 11.01 0.60 0.34
C GLN A 459 11.49 1.88 1.06
N LEU A 460 12.28 2.71 0.38
CA LEU A 460 12.66 4.03 0.91
C LEU A 460 11.43 4.92 1.14
N ALA A 461 10.47 4.93 0.20
CA ALA A 461 9.21 5.66 0.36
C ALA A 461 8.39 5.16 1.57
N MET A 462 8.42 3.86 1.86
CA MET A 462 7.79 3.29 3.05
C MET A 462 8.48 3.76 4.33
N SER A 463 9.81 3.84 4.32
CA SER A 463 10.61 4.33 5.46
C SER A 463 10.33 5.81 5.75
N ARG A 464 10.20 6.63 4.70
CA ARG A 464 9.77 8.04 4.82
C ARG A 464 8.38 8.17 5.43
N LEU A 465 7.46 7.26 5.07
CA LEU A 465 6.14 7.21 5.70
C LEU A 465 6.24 6.82 7.18
N ARG A 466 7.08 5.85 7.56
CA ARG A 466 7.30 5.48 8.97
C ARG A 466 7.87 6.63 9.79
N ALA A 467 8.78 7.42 9.23
CA ALA A 467 9.34 8.60 9.89
C ALA A 467 8.23 9.59 10.29
N VAL A 468 7.33 9.92 9.37
CA VAL A 468 6.20 10.84 9.63
C VAL A 468 5.14 10.23 10.52
N GLU A 469 4.84 8.94 10.34
CA GLU A 469 3.88 8.24 11.18
C GLU A 469 4.32 8.23 12.64
N THR A 470 5.59 7.96 12.90
CA THR A 470 6.11 7.80 14.26
C THR A 470 6.68 9.09 14.85
N GLY A 471 6.94 10.10 14.03
CA GLY A 471 7.60 11.32 14.45
C GLY A 471 9.04 11.07 14.88
N ARG A 472 9.73 10.13 14.23
CA ARG A 472 11.12 9.74 14.51
C ARG A 472 12.00 9.91 13.29
N SER A 473 13.26 10.22 13.55
CA SER A 473 14.31 10.06 12.55
C SER A 473 14.43 8.58 12.19
N VAL A 474 14.63 8.27 10.91
CA VAL A 474 14.79 6.91 10.40
C VAL A 474 16.10 6.83 9.64
N VAL A 475 16.98 5.91 10.03
CA VAL A 475 18.17 5.57 9.26
C VAL A 475 17.84 4.38 8.37
N HIS A 476 17.60 4.62 7.09
CA HIS A 476 17.39 3.55 6.14
C HIS A 476 18.74 3.14 5.57
N VAL A 477 19.24 1.94 5.93
CA VAL A 477 20.58 1.50 5.55
C VAL A 477 20.50 0.20 4.76
N SER A 478 21.08 0.23 3.57
CA SER A 478 21.11 -0.91 2.66
C SER A 478 22.50 -1.42 2.33
N THR A 479 22.62 -2.73 2.12
CA THR A 479 23.85 -3.39 1.65
C THR A 479 24.27 -2.88 0.28
N VAL A 480 23.32 -2.75 -0.64
CA VAL A 480 23.55 -2.30 -2.03
C VAL A 480 22.43 -1.41 -2.58
N GLY A 481 21.35 -1.25 -1.83
CA GLY A 481 20.20 -0.43 -2.20
C GLY A 481 20.47 1.05 -2.01
N ILE A 482 19.41 1.84 -1.91
CA ILE A 482 19.51 3.24 -1.51
C ILE A 482 19.60 3.23 0.01
N SER A 483 20.60 3.90 0.57
CA SER A 483 20.67 4.28 1.98
C SER A 483 20.33 5.75 2.11
N ALA A 484 19.68 6.16 3.20
CA ALA A 484 19.34 7.55 3.48
C ALA A 484 19.15 7.83 4.97
N LEU A 485 19.44 9.07 5.38
CA LEU A 485 19.12 9.60 6.71
C LEU A 485 17.82 10.40 6.63
N ILE A 486 16.75 9.90 7.23
CA ILE A 486 15.41 10.48 7.09
C ILE A 486 15.04 11.21 8.38
N THR A 487 14.65 12.48 8.27
CA THR A 487 14.18 13.29 9.40
C THR A 487 12.69 13.01 9.72
N PRO A 488 12.19 13.41 10.90
CA PRO A 488 10.82 13.09 11.34
C PRO A 488 9.70 13.64 10.43
N ASP A 489 9.99 14.59 9.55
CA ASP A 489 9.05 15.12 8.56
C ASP A 489 9.01 14.31 7.26
N GLY A 490 9.80 13.24 7.17
CA GLY A 490 9.87 12.31 6.05
C GLY A 490 10.81 12.76 4.93
N VAL A 491 11.63 13.80 5.15
CA VAL A 491 12.65 14.22 4.19
C VAL A 491 13.85 13.28 4.28
N ALA A 492 14.22 12.68 3.15
CA ALA A 492 15.44 11.88 3.03
C ALA A 492 16.63 12.80 2.75
N HIS A 493 17.50 12.96 3.72
CA HIS A 493 18.80 13.61 3.58
C HIS A 493 19.86 12.59 3.20
N GLN A 494 20.83 13.02 2.38
CA GLN A 494 21.99 12.24 1.95
C GLN A 494 21.62 10.82 1.48
N SER A 495 21.18 10.69 0.22
CA SER A 495 20.87 9.39 -0.38
C SER A 495 22.08 8.84 -1.13
N THR A 496 22.37 7.54 -0.96
CA THR A 496 23.39 6.84 -1.76
C THR A 496 22.85 6.42 -3.13
N GLU A 497 23.77 6.13 -4.05
CA GLU A 497 23.45 5.45 -5.29
C GLU A 497 23.37 3.92 -5.08
N LEU A 498 22.56 3.25 -5.91
CA LEU A 498 22.49 1.79 -5.95
C LEU A 498 23.85 1.19 -6.32
N LEU A 499 24.17 0.03 -5.75
CA LEU A 499 25.35 -0.78 -6.06
C LEU A 499 26.68 -0.04 -5.83
N THR A 500 26.72 0.90 -4.88
CA THR A 500 27.93 1.64 -4.49
C THR A 500 28.34 1.31 -3.05
N SER A 501 29.62 1.52 -2.72
CA SER A 501 30.08 1.55 -1.33
C SER A 501 30.10 3.00 -0.84
N ALA A 502 29.47 3.27 0.30
CA ALA A 502 29.32 4.62 0.83
C ALA A 502 29.12 4.61 2.36
N VAL A 503 29.49 5.72 2.99
CA VAL A 503 29.17 5.98 4.40
C VAL A 503 28.40 7.29 4.49
N LEU A 504 27.19 7.23 5.01
CA LEU A 504 26.38 8.41 5.29
C LEU A 504 26.64 8.87 6.73
N GLN A 505 26.78 10.18 6.94
CA GLN A 505 26.97 10.75 8.27
C GLN A 505 26.09 11.97 8.45
N GLY A 506 25.38 12.02 9.57
CA GLY A 506 24.51 13.15 9.87
C GLY A 506 24.06 13.16 11.31
N GLU A 507 23.85 14.37 11.80
CA GLU A 507 23.23 14.63 13.09
C GLU A 507 21.72 14.51 12.92
N LEU A 508 21.10 13.56 13.63
CA LEU A 508 19.66 13.30 13.57
C LEU A 508 18.99 13.73 14.88
N PRO A 509 17.82 14.41 14.82
CA PRO A 509 17.08 14.76 16.03
C PRO A 509 16.51 13.50 16.69
N LEU A 510 16.71 13.39 18.00
CA LEU A 510 16.09 12.40 18.88
C LEU A 510 14.84 13.00 19.51
N ARG A 511 13.78 12.20 19.57
CA ARG A 511 12.45 12.66 19.98
C ARG A 511 11.75 11.65 20.88
N SER A 512 11.07 12.12 21.90
CA SER A 512 10.26 11.30 22.82
C SER A 512 8.76 11.44 22.58
N GLY A 513 8.30 12.56 22.00
CA GLY A 513 6.87 12.82 21.74
C GLY A 513 6.21 11.76 20.86
N LEU A 514 5.04 11.25 21.27
CA LEU A 514 4.29 10.26 20.49
C LEU A 514 3.24 10.93 19.60
N THR A 515 3.23 10.58 18.31
CA THR A 515 2.19 11.00 17.37
C THR A 515 0.84 10.36 17.72
N PHE A 516 -0.25 10.88 17.14
CA PHE A 516 -1.57 10.27 17.30
C PHE A 516 -1.60 8.88 16.63
N ALA A 517 -0.87 8.68 15.52
CA ALA A 517 -0.78 7.38 14.85
C ALA A 517 -0.11 6.31 15.72
N VAL A 518 0.94 6.64 16.49
CA VAL A 518 1.54 5.69 17.44
C VAL A 518 0.54 5.31 18.53
N ARG A 519 -0.21 6.28 19.07
CA ARG A 519 -1.17 6.02 20.16
C ARG A 519 -2.44 5.29 19.70
N HIS A 520 -2.94 5.59 18.50
CA HIS A 520 -4.30 5.25 18.10
C HIS A 520 -4.43 4.72 16.66
N GLY A 521 -3.34 4.52 15.92
CA GLY A 521 -3.43 4.22 14.50
C GLY A 521 -4.20 2.94 14.16
N LEU A 522 -4.17 1.90 15.02
CA LEU A 522 -5.02 0.71 14.83
C LEU A 522 -6.51 1.07 14.98
N ALA A 523 -6.86 1.88 15.98
CA ALA A 523 -8.23 2.35 16.15
C ALA A 523 -8.70 3.20 14.96
N VAL A 524 -7.81 4.03 14.39
CA VAL A 524 -8.09 4.79 13.16
C VAL A 524 -8.32 3.84 11.98
N GLU A 525 -7.47 2.84 11.75
CA GLU A 525 -7.66 1.85 10.69
C GLU A 525 -9.02 1.13 10.83
N LEU A 526 -9.32 0.63 12.04
CA LEU A 526 -10.57 -0.06 12.34
C LEU A 526 -11.79 0.85 12.16
N PHE A 527 -11.69 2.12 12.57
CA PHE A 527 -12.75 3.11 12.36
C PHE A 527 -13.02 3.32 10.86
N LEU A 528 -11.97 3.53 10.05
CA LEU A 528 -12.10 3.74 8.61
C LEU A 528 -12.69 2.51 7.90
N CYS A 529 -12.26 1.31 8.31
CA CYS A 529 -12.83 0.05 7.84
C CYS A 529 -14.31 -0.07 8.23
N GLY A 530 -14.64 0.24 9.50
CA GLY A 530 -15.99 0.22 10.04
C GLY A 530 -16.93 1.17 9.30
N VAL A 531 -16.49 2.39 8.99
CA VAL A 531 -17.24 3.33 8.14
C VAL A 531 -17.56 2.72 6.77
N GLY A 532 -16.56 2.11 6.12
CA GLY A 532 -16.75 1.42 4.84
C GLY A 532 -17.81 0.31 4.92
N VAL A 533 -17.69 -0.57 5.91
CA VAL A 533 -18.61 -1.70 6.12
C VAL A 533 -20.02 -1.22 6.46
N LEU A 534 -20.17 -0.27 7.38
CA LEU A 534 -21.48 0.26 7.78
C LEU A 534 -22.21 0.91 6.61
N LEU A 535 -21.49 1.70 5.79
CA LEU A 535 -22.08 2.32 4.60
C LEU A 535 -22.43 1.30 3.51
N LEU A 536 -21.65 0.23 3.36
CA LEU A 536 -21.97 -0.91 2.49
C LEU A 536 -23.24 -1.67 2.95
N LEU A 537 -23.43 -1.81 4.26
CA LEU A 537 -24.62 -2.44 4.83
C LEU A 537 -25.86 -1.55 4.66
N ALA A 538 -25.73 -0.25 4.94
CA ALA A 538 -26.77 0.75 4.77
C ALA A 538 -27.14 1.02 3.29
N ALA A 539 -26.28 0.62 2.35
CA ALA A 539 -26.54 0.76 0.92
C ALA A 539 -27.80 0.00 0.50
N ARG A 540 -28.73 0.72 -0.14
CA ARG A 540 -30.02 0.17 -0.53
C ARG A 540 -29.84 -0.97 -1.53
N ARG A 541 -30.64 -2.03 -1.38
CA ARG A 541 -30.73 -3.11 -2.37
C ARG A 541 -31.35 -2.54 -3.65
N ARG A 542 -30.91 -3.04 -4.83
CA ARG A 542 -31.63 -2.73 -6.07
C ARG A 542 -33.08 -3.20 -5.89
N PRO A 543 -34.10 -2.38 -6.23
CA PRO A 543 -35.44 -2.93 -6.37
C PRO A 543 -35.32 -4.10 -7.35
N ARG A 544 -35.72 -5.30 -6.92
CA ARG A 544 -35.97 -6.40 -7.84
C ARG A 544 -36.96 -5.82 -8.84
N ALA A 545 -36.62 -5.81 -10.13
CA ALA A 545 -37.64 -5.59 -11.14
C ALA A 545 -38.71 -6.62 -10.82
N ALA A 546 -39.88 -6.16 -10.37
CA ALA A 546 -41.00 -7.04 -10.13
C ALA A 546 -41.18 -7.78 -11.45
N ALA A 547 -41.04 -9.10 -11.42
CA ALA A 547 -41.55 -9.90 -12.51
C ALA A 547 -42.99 -9.43 -12.66
N VAL A 548 -43.33 -8.88 -13.83
CA VAL A 548 -44.71 -8.57 -14.17
C VAL A 548 -45.43 -9.89 -13.99
N ALA A 549 -46.11 -10.04 -12.86
CA ALA A 549 -47.00 -11.14 -12.62
C ALA A 549 -48.07 -10.95 -13.68
N SER A 550 -48.05 -11.80 -14.70
CA SER A 550 -49.21 -12.06 -15.52
C SER A 550 -50.35 -12.37 -14.57
N GLY A 551 -51.26 -11.42 -14.37
CA GLY A 551 -52.45 -11.63 -13.56
C GLY A 551 -53.23 -12.82 -14.12
N PRO A 552 -54.00 -13.54 -13.27
CA PRO A 552 -54.83 -14.63 -13.75
C PRO A 552 -55.84 -14.08 -14.79
N PRO A 553 -56.21 -14.87 -15.81
CA PRO A 553 -57.21 -14.44 -16.78
C PRO A 553 -58.51 -14.13 -16.04
N VAL A 554 -59.00 -12.91 -16.21
CA VAL A 554 -60.35 -12.53 -15.79
C VAL A 554 -61.31 -13.31 -16.69
N ALA A 555 -62.01 -14.30 -16.12
CA ALA A 555 -63.16 -14.92 -16.77
C ALA A 555 -64.25 -13.84 -16.88
N VAL A 556 -64.61 -13.50 -18.11
CA VAL A 556 -65.79 -12.69 -18.39
C VAL A 556 -66.96 -13.66 -18.46
N ASP A 557 -67.77 -13.71 -17.40
CA ASP A 557 -69.09 -14.32 -17.46
C ASP A 557 -69.97 -13.44 -18.35
N LEU A 558 -70.29 -13.96 -19.53
CA LEU A 558 -71.33 -13.40 -20.40
C LEU A 558 -72.67 -13.97 -19.96
N ASP A 559 -73.35 -13.25 -19.08
CA ASP A 559 -74.74 -13.51 -18.72
C ASP A 559 -75.62 -13.04 -19.89
N VAL A 560 -76.10 -13.99 -20.69
CA VAL A 560 -77.03 -13.74 -21.81
C VAL A 560 -78.46 -13.97 -21.30
N PRO A 561 -79.32 -12.95 -21.17
CA PRO A 561 -80.71 -13.16 -20.83
C PRO A 561 -81.48 -13.72 -22.04
N ALA A 562 -82.07 -14.90 -21.87
CA ALA A 562 -83.01 -15.47 -22.82
C ALA A 562 -84.32 -14.66 -22.82
N VAL A 563 -84.68 -14.09 -23.97
CA VAL A 563 -86.03 -13.57 -24.23
C VAL A 563 -86.69 -14.47 -25.27
N ARG A 564 -87.84 -15.03 -24.89
CA ARG A 564 -88.75 -15.85 -25.69
C ARG A 564 -89.47 -14.99 -26.74
N ALA A 565 -89.49 -15.46 -27.99
CA ALA A 565 -90.66 -15.70 -28.85
C ALA A 565 -90.19 -15.97 -30.28
#